data_AF-A0A6N7W9M6-F1
#
_entry.id   AF-A0A6N7W9M6-F1
#
_cell.length_a   1.000
_cell.length_b   1.000
_cell.length_c   1.000
_cell.angle_alpha   90.00
_cell.angle_beta   90.00
_cell.angle_gamma   90.00
#
_symmetry.space_group_name_H-M   'P 1'
#
loop_
_entity.id
_entity.type
_entity.pdbx_description
1 polymer ?
#
loop_
_entity_poly.entity_id
_entity_poly.type
_entity_poly.pdbx_seq_one_letter_code
_entity_poly.pdbx_strand_id
1 'polypeptide(L)'
;MVGIIFGSARYENIIAVDIEVEETYRRRGIAAFLTEHMLNSCSEENLTVQWDCVESNTASRMAAEKCGFHLFKKRPYYWFWIS
;
A
#
# COMPACT_ATOMS: atom_id res chain seq x y z
N MET A 1 -15.72 -10.31 -1.14
CA MET A 1 -14.57 -9.56 -0.60
C MET A 1 -14.67 -8.13 -1.10
N VAL A 2 -14.67 -7.11 -0.22
CA VAL A 2 -14.83 -5.69 -0.61
C VAL A 2 -13.52 -4.90 -0.63
N GLY A 3 -12.48 -5.46 0.00
CA GLY A 3 -11.10 -4.99 -0.08
C GLY A 3 -10.15 -6.01 0.54
N ILE A 4 -8.88 -5.88 0.22
CA ILE A 4 -7.79 -6.72 0.71
C ILE A 4 -6.52 -5.87 0.82
N ILE A 5 -5.71 -6.15 1.83
CA ILE A 5 -4.32 -5.71 1.94
C ILE A 5 -3.48 -6.93 2.25
N PHE A 6 -2.31 -7.05 1.63
CA PHE A 6 -1.41 -8.17 1.87
C PHE A 6 0.04 -7.74 1.60
N GLY A 7 1.00 -8.47 2.18
CA GLY A 7 2.40 -8.30 1.87
C GLY A 7 2.75 -8.96 0.55
N SER A 8 3.15 -8.18 -0.45
CA SER A 8 3.48 -8.67 -1.79
C SER A 8 4.95 -9.08 -1.93
N ALA A 9 5.83 -8.54 -1.10
CA ALA A 9 7.23 -8.95 -0.99
C ALA A 9 7.80 -8.66 0.40
N ARG A 10 8.85 -9.39 0.79
CA ARG A 10 9.59 -9.15 2.04
C ARG A 10 11.09 -9.19 1.80
N TYR A 11 11.80 -8.22 2.35
CA TYR A 11 13.26 -8.20 2.44
C TYR A 11 13.64 -7.81 3.87
N GLU A 12 14.34 -8.72 4.57
CA GLU A 12 14.65 -8.57 6.00
C GLU A 12 13.38 -8.25 6.83
N ASN A 13 13.34 -7.09 7.48
CA ASN A 13 12.21 -6.61 8.27
C ASN A 13 11.30 -5.64 7.50
N ILE A 14 11.47 -5.47 6.19
CA ILE A 14 10.66 -4.60 5.35
C ILE A 14 9.66 -5.45 4.55
N ILE A 15 8.38 -5.09 4.63
CA ILE A 15 7.30 -5.73 3.87
C ILE A 15 6.67 -4.73 2.90
N ALA A 16 6.76 -5.01 1.60
CA ALA A 16 6.04 -4.26 0.59
C ALA A 16 4.57 -4.69 0.60
N VAL A 17 3.64 -3.75 0.54
CA VAL A 17 2.21 -4.04 0.58
C VAL A 17 1.50 -3.61 -0.69
N ASP A 18 0.55 -4.43 -1.10
CA ASP A 18 -0.45 -4.09 -2.10
C ASP A 18 -1.83 -4.06 -1.44
N ILE A 19 -2.67 -3.13 -1.89
CA ILE A 19 -4.02 -2.93 -1.37
C ILE A 19 -5.00 -2.70 -2.50
N GLU A 20 -6.13 -3.37 -2.42
CA GLU A 20 -7.23 -3.21 -3.37
C GLU A 20 -8.54 -3.04 -2.61
N VAL A 21 -9.38 -2.12 -3.10
CA VAL A 21 -10.76 -1.93 -2.66
C VAL A 21 -11.64 -1.92 -3.88
N GLU A 22 -12.70 -2.72 -3.84
CA GLU A 22 -13.70 -2.80 -4.90
C GLU A 22 -14.25 -1.40 -5.18
N GLU A 23 -14.39 -1.07 -6.46
CA GLU A 23 -14.60 0.31 -6.91
C GLU A 23 -15.85 0.96 -6.32
N THR A 24 -16.96 0.21 -6.22
CA THR A 24 -18.23 0.71 -5.66
C THR A 24 -18.18 0.91 -4.14
N TYR A 25 -17.17 0.35 -3.47
CA TYR A 25 -16.93 0.51 -2.02
C TYR A 25 -15.78 1.49 -1.68
N ARG A 26 -15.12 2.10 -2.68
CA ARG A 26 -14.08 3.12 -2.44
C ARG A 26 -14.63 4.37 -1.75
N ARG A 27 -13.73 5.17 -1.17
CA ARG A 27 -14.03 6.40 -0.39
C ARG A 27 -14.90 6.20 0.87
N ARG A 28 -15.01 4.95 1.36
CA ARG A 28 -15.71 4.60 2.61
C ARG A 28 -14.79 4.30 3.79
N GLY A 29 -13.51 4.66 3.69
CA GLY A 29 -12.52 4.42 4.75
C GLY A 29 -11.92 3.00 4.80
N ILE A 30 -12.39 2.07 3.95
CA ILE A 30 -11.94 0.67 3.93
C ILE A 30 -10.42 0.54 3.77
N ALA A 31 -9.80 1.31 2.86
CA ALA A 31 -8.36 1.26 2.66
C ALA A 31 -7.58 1.65 3.93
N ALA A 32 -8.06 2.66 4.66
CA ALA A 32 -7.42 3.11 5.90
C ALA A 32 -7.57 2.07 7.01
N PHE A 33 -8.76 1.48 7.15
CA PHE A 33 -9.02 0.40 8.10
C PHE A 33 -8.13 -0.83 7.86
N LEU A 34 -8.00 -1.26 6.60
CA LEU A 34 -7.11 -2.36 6.22
C LEU A 34 -5.64 -2.03 6.52
N THR A 35 -5.22 -0.80 6.21
CA THR A 35 -3.85 -0.34 6.45
C THR A 35 -3.51 -0.31 7.94
N GLU A 36 -4.43 0.17 8.79
CA GLU A 36 -4.27 0.16 10.24
C GLU A 36 -4.07 -1.27 10.78
N HIS A 37 -4.87 -2.23 10.31
CA HIS A 37 -4.68 -3.63 10.68
C HIS A 37 -3.33 -4.18 10.24
N MET A 38 -2.90 -3.91 9.00
CA MET A 38 -1.58 -4.33 8.52
C MET A 38 -0.45 -3.72 9.36
N LEU A 39 -0.53 -2.42 9.69
CA LEU A 39 0.47 -1.74 10.51
C LEU A 39 0.56 -2.34 11.92
N ASN A 40 -0.58 -2.62 12.55
CA ASN A 40 -0.62 -3.24 13.87
C ASN A 40 0.00 -4.64 13.86
N SER A 41 -0.40 -5.50 12.92
CA SER A 41 0.18 -6.86 12.81
C SER A 41 1.67 -6.83 12.47
N CYS A 42 2.11 -5.92 11.60
CA CYS A 42 3.52 -5.76 11.29
C CYS A 42 4.34 -5.27 12.49
N SER A 43 3.78 -4.35 13.28
CA SER A 43 4.42 -3.83 14.50
C SER A 43 4.67 -4.94 15.52
N GLU A 44 3.70 -5.83 15.72
CA GLU A 44 3.83 -7.01 16.61
C GLU A 44 5.00 -7.94 16.20
N GLU A 45 5.35 -7.97 14.91
CA GLU A 45 6.43 -8.78 14.35
C GLU A 45 7.74 -8.01 14.09
N ASN A 46 7.85 -6.75 14.56
CA ASN A 46 8.97 -5.84 14.26
C ASN A 46 9.21 -5.63 12.74
N LEU A 47 8.14 -5.61 11.96
CA LEU A 47 8.17 -5.33 10.52
C LEU A 47 7.86 -3.86 10.23
N THR A 48 8.56 -3.31 9.24
CA THR A 48 8.30 -1.99 8.66
C THR A 48 7.54 -2.15 7.36
N VAL A 49 6.38 -1.52 7.27
CA VAL A 49 5.57 -1.52 6.05
C VAL A 49 6.12 -0.51 5.04
N GLN A 50 6.30 -0.96 3.79
CA GLN A 50 6.64 -0.14 2.65
C GLN A 50 5.48 -0.13 1.66
N TRP A 51 5.07 1.07 1.25
CA TRP A 51 4.01 1.28 0.26
C TRP A 51 4.61 1.90 -1.00
N ASP A 52 4.77 1.09 -2.04
CA ASP A 52 5.22 1.58 -3.34
C ASP A 52 4.02 1.98 -4.20
N CYS A 53 4.04 3.19 -4.75
CA CYS A 53 3.03 3.63 -5.71
C CYS A 53 3.66 4.48 -6.81
N VAL A 54 3.11 4.37 -8.03
CA VAL A 54 3.53 5.21 -9.15
C VAL A 54 2.97 6.62 -9.00
N GLU A 55 3.71 7.61 -9.50
CA GLU A 55 3.36 9.03 -9.32
C GLU A 55 2.02 9.42 -9.99
N SER A 56 1.64 8.70 -11.06
CA SER A 56 0.35 8.87 -11.73
C SER A 56 -0.84 8.31 -10.93
N ASN A 57 -0.60 7.48 -9.90
CA ASN A 57 -1.65 6.92 -9.05
C ASN A 57 -1.92 7.81 -7.83
N THR A 58 -2.55 8.95 -8.08
CA THR A 58 -2.89 9.94 -7.05
C THR A 58 -3.74 9.34 -5.92
N ALA A 59 -4.66 8.42 -6.23
CA ALA A 59 -5.53 7.79 -5.23
C ALA A 59 -4.73 6.94 -4.23
N SER A 60 -3.77 6.14 -4.71
CA SER A 60 -2.88 5.33 -3.87
C SER A 60 -1.98 6.21 -3.00
N ARG A 61 -1.38 7.26 -3.57
CA ARG A 61 -0.54 8.21 -2.81
C ARG A 61 -1.32 8.89 -1.68
N MET A 62 -2.51 9.41 -1.97
CA MET A 62 -3.36 10.04 -0.95
C MET A 62 -3.81 9.06 0.14
N ALA A 63 -4.04 7.79 -0.21
CA ALA A 63 -4.37 6.76 0.77
C ALA A 63 -3.20 6.50 1.72
N ALA A 64 -1.99 6.36 1.18
CA ALA A 64 -0.76 6.18 1.96
C ALA A 64 -0.52 7.37 2.90
N GLU A 65 -0.54 8.61 2.38
CA GLU A 65 -0.34 9.83 3.17
C GLU A 65 -1.38 9.95 4.29
N LYS A 66 -2.65 9.64 4.01
CA LYS A 66 -3.73 9.64 5.01
C LYS A 66 -3.50 8.62 6.14
N CYS A 67 -2.79 7.53 5.86
CA CYS A 67 -2.43 6.51 6.84
C CYS A 67 -1.09 6.79 7.54
N GLY A 68 -0.52 7.99 7.38
CA GLY A 68 0.72 8.40 8.07
C GLY A 68 2.00 7.98 7.37
N PHE A 69 1.93 7.46 6.14
CA PHE A 69 3.14 7.20 5.35
C PHE A 69 3.71 8.51 4.82
N HIS A 70 5.03 8.56 4.71
CA HIS A 70 5.76 9.70 4.17
C HIS A 70 6.59 9.26 2.96
N LEU A 71 6.69 10.14 1.96
CA LEU A 71 7.56 9.88 0.80
C LEU A 71 9.01 9.79 1.25
N PHE A 72 9.62 8.60 1.11
CA PHE A 72 11.03 8.38 1.46
C PHE A 72 11.96 8.36 0.24
N LYS A 73 11.48 7.88 -0.92
CA LYS A 73 12.31 7.71 -2.13
C LYS A 73 11.46 7.69 -3.39
N LYS A 74 11.96 8.32 -4.45
CA LYS A 74 11.49 8.15 -5.83
C LYS A 74 12.46 7.26 -6.60
N ARG A 75 11.95 6.40 -7.48
CA ARG A 75 12.75 5.52 -8.34
C ARG A 75 12.17 5.54 -9.77
N PRO A 76 13.00 5.40 -10.81
CA PRO A 76 12.47 5.17 -12.15
C PRO A 76 11.71 3.84 -12.19
N TYR A 77 10.61 3.80 -12.96
CA TYR A 77 9.85 2.60 -13.25
C TYR A 77 9.56 2.56 -14.75
N TYR A 78 9.36 1.36 -15.29
CA TYR A 78 9.15 1.13 -16.72
C TYR A 78 7.95 0.20 -16.91
N TRP A 79 7.09 0.55 -17.86
CA TRP A 79 6.04 -0.33 -18.35
C TRP A 79 6.50 -0.92 -19.68
N PHE A 80 6.30 -2.23 -19.85
CA PHE A 80 6.56 -2.91 -21.10
C PHE A 80 5.25 -3.50 -21.59
N TRP A 81 4.95 -3.25 -22.86
CA TRP A 81 3.77 -3.81 -23.52
C TRP A 81 4.26 -4.89 -24.48
N ILE A 82 3.71 -6.08 -24.35
CA ILE A 82 3.89 -7.13 -25.35
C ILE A 82 2.73 -6.96 -26.32
N SER A 83 3.04 -6.54 -27.55
CA SER A 83 2.11 -6.53 -28.68
C SER A 83 1.91 -7.93 -29.25
#